data_AF-A0A2S2NIL4-F1
#
_entry.id   AF-A0A2S2NIL4-F1
#
_cell.length_a   1.000
_cell.length_b   1.000
_cell.length_c   1.000
_cell.angle_alpha   90.00
_cell.angle_beta   90.00
_cell.angle_gamma   90.00
#
_symmetry.space_group_name_H-M   'P 1'
#
loop_
_entity.id
_entity.type
_entity.pdbx_description
1 polymer ?
#
loop_
_entity_poly.entity_id
_entity_poly.type
_entity_poly.pdbx_seq_one_letter_code
_entity_poly.pdbx_strand_id
1 'polypeptide(L)'
;MAFEYAIKHGHFRITTLHKTNVMRLSDGMFVKACRDVSACYPDVEYKEEKLDSFCLHATTNPGRYDVLLTTSLYGAFVSAVCGTMSGGLATVPAAAYGPKAAVFSTVSDYGYSNHCRSEDDCVVVRMPYEREPIVNPTGMIRAAAWMLDHAGMVFAGRRIAGALETAIQRGVRTLDMGGDASCEQFTDAVINNLESPILSDGGGGGGGGDEKCCHTSS
;
A
#
# COMPACT_ATOMS: atom_id res chain seq x y z
N MET A 1 -7.48 -14.06 10.41
CA MET A 1 -7.19 -13.20 9.25
C MET A 1 -6.08 -12.17 9.50
N ALA A 2 -6.25 -11.14 10.35
CA ALA A 2 -5.23 -10.08 10.48
C ALA A 2 -3.84 -10.59 10.94
N PHE A 3 -3.80 -11.47 11.94
CA PHE A 3 -2.57 -12.11 12.41
C PHE A 3 -1.92 -13.03 11.38
N GLU A 4 -2.73 -13.85 10.69
CA GLU A 4 -2.26 -14.71 9.60
C GLU A 4 -1.70 -13.89 8.43
N TYR A 5 -2.36 -12.77 8.09
CA TYR A 5 -1.89 -11.83 7.09
C TYR A 5 -0.53 -11.24 7.50
N ALA A 6 -0.39 -10.78 8.75
CA ALA A 6 0.86 -10.23 9.24
C ALA A 6 2.01 -11.24 9.06
N ILE A 7 1.83 -12.48 9.53
CA ILE A 7 2.85 -13.52 9.41
C ILE A 7 3.19 -13.84 7.95
N LYS A 8 2.16 -14.03 7.10
CA LYS A 8 2.36 -14.37 5.69
C LYS A 8 3.16 -13.31 4.93
N HIS A 9 2.99 -12.04 5.30
CA HIS A 9 3.64 -10.90 4.67
C HIS A 9 4.89 -10.41 5.42
N GLY A 10 5.33 -11.13 6.46
CA GLY A 10 6.56 -10.79 7.21
C GLY A 10 6.43 -9.56 8.10
N HIS A 11 5.22 -9.24 8.54
CA HIS A 11 4.92 -8.20 9.52
C HIS A 11 4.89 -8.79 10.93
N PHE A 12 5.43 -8.06 11.89
CA PHE A 12 5.65 -8.55 13.26
C PHE A 12 4.88 -7.74 14.31
N ARG A 13 4.16 -6.69 13.91
CA ARG A 13 3.40 -5.85 14.83
C ARG A 13 1.99 -5.55 14.30
N ILE A 14 0.99 -5.71 15.17
CA ILE A 14 -0.39 -5.30 14.92
C ILE A 14 -0.81 -4.27 15.97
N THR A 15 -1.29 -3.11 15.53
CA THR A 15 -1.90 -2.10 16.39
C THR A 15 -3.42 -2.06 16.14
N THR A 16 -4.20 -2.41 17.17
CA THR A 16 -5.66 -2.28 17.15
C THR A 16 -6.08 -0.86 17.51
N LEU A 17 -6.77 -0.19 16.59
CA LEU A 17 -7.30 1.16 16.80
C LEU A 17 -8.76 1.11 17.30
N HIS A 18 -9.03 1.84 18.38
CA HIS A 18 -10.35 1.86 19.02
C HIS A 18 -10.70 3.21 19.67
N LYS A 19 -11.95 3.36 20.12
CA LYS A 19 -12.45 4.48 20.93
C LYS A 19 -13.28 4.00 22.13
N THR A 20 -12.81 2.94 22.80
CA THR A 20 -13.41 2.34 24.01
C THR A 20 -13.74 3.33 25.15
N ASN A 21 -13.08 4.49 25.23
CA ASN A 21 -13.44 5.53 26.21
C ASN A 21 -14.83 6.15 25.96
N VAL A 22 -15.26 6.17 24.70
CA VAL A 22 -16.57 6.65 24.25
C VAL A 22 -17.48 5.45 23.95
N MET A 23 -17.07 4.58 23.03
CA MET A 23 -17.83 3.40 22.58
C MET A 23 -17.49 2.17 23.44
N ARG A 24 -17.87 2.21 24.72
CA ARG A 24 -17.45 1.21 25.72
C ARG A 24 -17.84 -0.22 25.37
N LEU A 25 -19.03 -0.43 24.82
CA LEU A 25 -19.56 -1.77 24.56
C LEU A 25 -19.08 -2.34 23.22
N SER A 26 -19.31 -1.62 22.11
CA SER A 26 -18.96 -2.09 20.77
C SER A 26 -17.44 -2.25 20.62
N ASP A 27 -16.68 -1.22 20.94
CA ASP A 27 -15.23 -1.27 20.80
C ASP A 27 -14.61 -2.12 21.90
N GLY A 28 -15.23 -2.16 23.07
CA GLY A 28 -14.80 -3.04 24.16
C GLY A 28 -14.88 -4.52 23.75
N MET A 29 -15.97 -4.92 23.09
CA MET A 29 -16.11 -6.27 22.54
C MET A 29 -15.09 -6.55 21.44
N PHE A 30 -14.88 -5.59 20.53
CA PHE A 30 -13.91 -5.72 19.44
C PHE A 30 -12.47 -5.88 19.95
N VAL A 31 -12.04 -5.01 20.86
CA VAL A 31 -10.69 -5.06 21.45
C VAL A 31 -10.51 -6.35 22.24
N LYS A 32 -11.50 -6.78 23.01
CA LYS A 32 -11.45 -8.06 23.73
C LYS A 32 -11.24 -9.23 22.75
N ALA A 33 -12.01 -9.29 21.67
CA ALA A 33 -11.85 -10.34 20.67
C ALA A 33 -10.46 -10.32 20.01
N CYS A 34 -9.92 -9.14 19.69
CA CYS A 34 -8.57 -9.00 19.15
C CYS A 34 -7.50 -9.51 20.14
N ARG A 35 -7.65 -9.19 21.42
CA ARG A 35 -6.75 -9.63 22.49
C ARG A 35 -6.84 -11.14 22.75
N ASP A 36 -8.04 -11.71 22.70
CA ASP A 36 -8.23 -13.15 22.88
C ASP A 36 -7.55 -13.92 21.73
N VAL A 37 -7.64 -13.40 20.50
CA VAL A 37 -6.97 -14.00 19.33
C VAL A 37 -5.45 -13.78 19.36
N SER A 38 -4.96 -12.64 19.86
CA SER A 38 -3.52 -12.37 19.90
C SER A 38 -2.75 -13.36 20.77
N ALA A 39 -3.39 -13.94 21.79
CA ALA A 39 -2.81 -15.01 22.61
C ALA A 39 -2.40 -16.26 21.80
N CYS A 40 -3.03 -16.49 20.64
CA CYS A 40 -2.67 -17.60 19.74
C CYS A 40 -1.47 -17.29 18.83
N TYR A 41 -0.99 -16.05 18.80
CA TYR A 41 0.08 -15.57 17.92
C TYR A 41 1.17 -14.82 18.72
N PRO A 42 1.90 -15.52 19.61
CA PRO A 42 2.86 -14.89 20.52
C PRO A 42 4.03 -14.19 19.81
N ASP A 43 4.33 -14.59 18.58
CA ASP A 43 5.41 -14.01 17.77
C ASP A 43 5.04 -12.65 17.13
N VAL A 44 3.77 -12.25 17.19
CA VAL A 44 3.28 -10.98 16.66
C VAL A 44 3.01 -10.02 17.83
N GLU A 45 3.73 -8.90 17.86
CA GLU A 45 3.56 -7.86 18.87
C GLU A 45 2.16 -7.23 18.74
N TYR A 46 1.32 -7.41 19.76
CA TYR A 46 -0.02 -6.84 19.81
C TYR A 46 -0.07 -5.55 20.63
N LYS A 47 -0.58 -4.47 20.03
CA LYS A 47 -0.79 -3.17 20.69
C LYS A 47 -2.22 -2.69 20.53
N GLU A 48 -2.70 -1.95 21.52
CA GLU A 48 -3.98 -1.25 21.49
C GLU A 48 -3.72 0.25 21.56
N GLU A 49 -4.37 1.02 20.69
CA GLU A 49 -4.20 2.47 20.65
C GLU A 49 -5.54 3.16 20.40
N LYS A 50 -5.75 4.30 21.06
CA LYS A 50 -6.95 5.10 20.85
C LYS A 50 -6.85 5.84 19.52
N LEU A 51 -7.97 5.96 18.81
CA LEU A 51 -8.03 6.60 17.49
C LEU A 51 -7.51 8.05 17.49
N ASP A 52 -7.75 8.81 18.56
CA ASP A 52 -7.22 10.18 18.72
C ASP A 52 -5.70 10.22 18.86
N SER A 53 -5.13 9.29 19.63
CA SER A 53 -3.67 9.15 19.75
C SER A 53 -3.07 8.76 18.40
N PHE A 54 -3.73 7.85 17.68
CA PHE A 54 -3.31 7.47 16.34
C PHE A 54 -3.23 8.67 15.39
N CYS A 55 -4.24 9.54 15.33
CA CYS A 55 -4.21 10.73 14.46
C CYS A 55 -3.00 11.64 14.75
N LEU A 56 -2.62 11.76 16.02
CA LEU A 56 -1.50 12.60 16.45
C LEU A 56 -0.15 11.94 16.15
N HIS A 57 -0.05 10.62 16.32
CA HIS A 57 1.19 9.87 16.08
C HIS A 57 1.41 9.51 14.62
N ALA A 58 0.36 9.23 13.85
CA ALA A 58 0.47 8.89 12.43
C ALA A 58 1.03 10.06 11.62
N THR A 59 0.64 11.28 11.96
CA THR A 59 1.13 12.50 11.30
C THR A 59 2.56 12.87 11.68
N THR A 60 3.01 12.50 12.88
CA THR A 60 4.34 12.88 13.40
C THR A 60 5.40 11.80 13.19
N ASN A 61 5.02 10.52 13.33
CA ASN A 61 5.91 9.38 13.16
C ASN A 61 5.13 8.17 12.62
N PRO A 62 4.78 8.15 11.31
CA PRO A 62 4.03 7.04 10.71
C PRO A 62 4.82 5.72 10.70
N GLY A 63 6.16 5.77 10.68
CA GLY A 63 7.03 4.58 10.59
C GLY A 63 7.00 3.66 11.81
N ARG A 64 6.29 4.03 12.88
CA ARG A 64 6.08 3.16 14.05
C ARG A 64 5.04 2.06 13.82
N TYR A 65 4.18 2.23 12.82
CA TYR A 65 3.07 1.33 12.50
C TYR A 65 3.48 0.32 11.44
N ASP A 66 2.90 -0.88 11.55
CA ASP A 66 3.18 -2.00 10.66
C ASP A 66 1.85 -2.50 10.07
N VAL A 67 1.04 -3.22 10.86
CA VAL A 67 -0.34 -3.56 10.51
C VAL A 67 -1.33 -2.85 11.44
N LEU A 68 -2.30 -2.14 10.86
CA LEU A 68 -3.40 -1.49 11.59
C LEU A 68 -4.66 -2.35 11.51
N LEU A 69 -5.25 -2.65 12.67
CA LEU A 69 -6.49 -3.41 12.77
C LEU A 69 -7.58 -2.55 13.40
N THR A 70 -8.73 -2.40 12.74
CA THR A 70 -9.79 -1.55 13.25
C THR A 70 -11.17 -1.92 12.69
N THR A 71 -12.23 -1.30 13.18
CA THR A 71 -13.60 -1.50 12.71
C THR A 71 -13.87 -0.74 11.40
N SER A 72 -14.92 -1.10 10.68
CA SER A 72 -15.22 -0.55 9.33
C SER A 72 -15.21 0.98 9.27
N LEU A 73 -15.80 1.66 10.26
CA LEU A 73 -15.88 3.12 10.27
C LEU A 73 -14.49 3.76 10.40
N TYR A 74 -13.70 3.30 11.37
CA TYR A 74 -12.36 3.82 11.60
C TYR A 74 -11.42 3.43 10.46
N GLY A 75 -11.62 2.25 9.87
CA GLY A 75 -10.88 1.79 8.71
C GLY A 75 -10.96 2.77 7.55
N ALA A 76 -12.16 3.27 7.23
CA ALA A 76 -12.34 4.27 6.18
C ALA A 76 -11.57 5.58 6.43
N PHE A 77 -11.56 6.07 7.68
CA PHE A 77 -10.79 7.28 8.04
C PHE A 77 -9.29 7.02 7.98
N VAL A 78 -8.83 5.92 8.56
CA VAL A 78 -7.42 5.54 8.62
C VAL A 78 -6.87 5.32 7.21
N SER A 79 -7.59 4.58 6.36
CA SER A 79 -7.18 4.35 4.98
C SER A 79 -7.13 5.64 4.16
N ALA A 80 -8.07 6.57 4.38
CA ALA A 80 -8.06 7.86 3.71
C ALA A 80 -6.86 8.72 4.14
N VAL A 81 -6.59 8.81 5.43
CA VAL A 81 -5.45 9.58 5.97
C VAL A 81 -4.12 8.98 5.51
N CYS A 82 -3.91 7.69 5.74
CA CYS A 82 -2.68 7.01 5.35
C CYS A 82 -2.47 7.03 3.84
N GLY A 83 -3.53 6.81 3.05
CA GLY A 83 -3.46 6.82 1.59
C GLY A 83 -3.14 8.19 1.02
N THR A 84 -3.65 9.26 1.64
CA THR A 84 -3.29 10.63 1.26
C THR A 84 -1.83 10.92 1.60
N MET A 85 -1.37 10.50 2.78
CA MET A 85 0.02 10.67 3.22
C MET A 85 1.02 9.91 2.34
N SER A 86 0.62 8.78 1.74
CA SER A 86 1.49 7.96 0.89
C SER A 86 1.64 8.45 -0.56
N GLY A 87 1.00 9.55 -0.95
CA GLY A 87 1.06 10.07 -2.32
C GLY A 87 -0.29 10.17 -3.04
N GLY A 88 -1.40 10.08 -2.31
CA GLY A 88 -2.74 10.32 -2.84
C GLY A 88 -3.55 9.04 -3.02
N LEU A 89 -4.87 9.14 -2.81
CA LEU A 89 -5.78 7.99 -2.77
C LEU A 89 -5.83 7.17 -4.06
N ALA A 90 -5.62 7.80 -5.21
CA ALA A 90 -5.64 7.13 -6.52
C ALA A 90 -4.48 6.13 -6.69
N THR A 91 -3.41 6.25 -5.89
CA THR A 91 -2.26 5.35 -5.93
C THR A 91 -2.44 4.11 -5.05
N VAL A 92 -3.48 4.07 -4.20
CA VAL A 92 -3.61 3.10 -3.13
C VAL A 92 -4.52 1.93 -3.53
N PRO A 93 -3.98 0.71 -3.69
CA PRO A 93 -4.78 -0.48 -3.94
C PRO A 93 -5.53 -0.92 -2.68
N ALA A 94 -6.61 -1.65 -2.89
CA ALA A 94 -7.44 -2.27 -1.86
C ALA A 94 -7.79 -3.71 -2.24
N ALA A 95 -7.98 -4.56 -1.23
CA ALA A 95 -8.46 -5.92 -1.40
C ALA A 95 -9.49 -6.27 -0.33
N ALA A 96 -10.61 -6.82 -0.75
CA ALA A 96 -11.66 -7.35 0.10
C ALA A 96 -11.66 -8.88 -0.01
N TYR A 97 -11.29 -9.56 1.06
CA TYR A 97 -11.22 -11.02 1.11
C TYR A 97 -12.48 -11.59 1.75
N GLY A 98 -13.13 -12.52 1.06
CA GLY A 98 -14.21 -13.34 1.58
C GLY A 98 -13.84 -14.83 1.56
N PRO A 99 -14.67 -15.70 2.17
CA PRO A 99 -14.38 -17.13 2.25
C PRO A 99 -14.33 -17.87 0.91
N LYS A 100 -14.99 -17.32 -0.13
CA LYS A 100 -15.13 -17.95 -1.45
C LYS A 100 -14.53 -17.13 -2.60
N ALA A 101 -14.26 -15.86 -2.37
CA ALA A 101 -13.84 -14.92 -3.40
C ALA A 101 -13.05 -13.77 -2.76
N ALA A 102 -12.16 -13.18 -3.54
CA ALA A 102 -11.47 -11.95 -3.22
C ALA A 102 -11.73 -10.92 -4.32
N VAL A 103 -11.97 -9.68 -3.93
CA VAL A 103 -12.19 -8.55 -4.84
C VAL A 103 -11.04 -7.57 -4.67
N PHE A 104 -10.41 -7.18 -5.77
CA PHE A 104 -9.28 -6.24 -5.81
C PHE A 104 -9.74 -4.97 -6.50
N SER A 105 -9.50 -3.82 -5.86
CA SER A 105 -9.98 -2.50 -6.28
C SER A 105 -9.01 -1.42 -5.77
N THR A 106 -9.41 -0.16 -5.84
CA THR A 106 -8.77 0.98 -5.16
C THR A 106 -9.51 1.32 -3.86
N VAL A 107 -8.82 2.02 -2.94
CA VAL A 107 -9.44 2.52 -1.68
C VAL A 107 -10.51 3.59 -1.94
N SER A 108 -10.36 4.32 -3.04
CA SER A 108 -11.32 5.32 -3.50
C SER A 108 -12.08 4.79 -4.71
N ASP A 109 -13.41 4.87 -4.66
CA ASP A 109 -14.32 4.63 -5.79
C ASP A 109 -14.08 5.64 -6.92
N TYR A 110 -13.44 6.77 -6.57
CA TYR A 110 -13.01 7.80 -7.49
C TYR A 110 -11.56 7.52 -7.89
N GLY A 111 -11.32 7.04 -9.11
CA GLY A 111 -10.02 7.05 -9.77
C GLY A 111 -9.53 8.47 -10.13
N TYR A 112 -10.04 9.48 -9.42
CA TYR A 112 -9.85 10.90 -9.71
C TYR A 112 -9.07 11.54 -8.57
N SER A 113 -8.07 12.34 -8.94
CA SER A 113 -7.38 13.19 -7.98
C SER A 113 -8.16 14.47 -7.73
N ASN A 114 -8.28 14.84 -6.46
CA ASN A 114 -8.82 16.10 -5.98
C ASN A 114 -7.74 17.20 -5.86
N HIS A 115 -6.60 17.07 -6.54
CA HIS A 115 -5.60 18.14 -6.57
C HIS A 115 -6.12 19.36 -7.35
N CYS A 116 -6.54 20.38 -6.61
CA CYS A 116 -6.81 21.71 -7.13
C CYS A 116 -5.46 22.43 -7.35
N ARG A 117 -5.24 22.96 -8.56
CA ARG A 117 -3.98 23.62 -8.95
C ARG A 117 -3.87 25.07 -8.44
N SER A 118 -4.90 25.64 -7.82
CA SER A 118 -4.93 27.03 -7.34
C SER A 118 -6.03 27.27 -6.28
N GLU A 119 -5.80 28.24 -5.39
CA GLU A 119 -6.71 28.65 -4.30
C GLU A 119 -8.09 29.15 -4.80
N ASP A 120 -8.16 29.64 -6.05
CA ASP A 120 -9.41 30.08 -6.69
C ASP A 120 -10.29 28.93 -7.21
N ASP A 121 -9.79 27.68 -7.19
CA ASP A 121 -10.44 26.48 -7.75
C ASP A 121 -10.97 25.53 -6.64
N CYS A 122 -11.04 26.04 -5.41
CA CYS A 122 -11.36 25.28 -4.20
C CYS A 122 -12.87 25.15 -3.91
N VAL A 123 -13.74 25.63 -4.80
CA VAL A 123 -15.19 25.62 -4.58
C VAL A 123 -15.79 24.39 -5.26
N VAL A 124 -16.02 23.33 -4.47
CA VAL A 124 -16.84 22.17 -4.82
C VAL A 124 -16.28 21.36 -6.01
N VAL A 125 -15.42 20.37 -5.77
CA VAL A 125 -15.04 19.38 -6.81
C VAL A 125 -16.19 18.39 -7.05
N ARG A 126 -17.37 18.89 -7.41
CA ARG A 126 -18.16 18.26 -8.46
C ARG A 126 -17.41 18.60 -9.73
N MET A 127 -16.90 17.60 -10.43
CA MET A 127 -16.36 17.76 -11.79
C MET A 127 -17.28 18.71 -12.57
N PRO A 128 -16.85 19.95 -12.91
CA PRO A 128 -17.52 20.64 -13.99
C PRO A 128 -17.39 19.69 -15.19
N TYR A 129 -18.51 19.33 -15.82
CA TYR A 129 -18.59 18.44 -17.00
C TYR A 129 -17.73 18.90 -18.20
N GLU A 130 -16.94 19.96 -18.04
CA GLU A 130 -16.15 20.67 -19.03
C GLU A 130 -14.64 20.41 -18.90
N ARG A 131 -14.16 19.70 -17.87
CA ARG A 131 -12.75 19.29 -17.75
C ARG A 131 -12.61 17.78 -17.94
N GLU A 132 -11.63 17.37 -18.74
CA GLU A 132 -11.25 15.96 -18.84
C GLU A 132 -10.78 15.46 -17.47
N PRO A 133 -11.22 14.25 -17.05
CA PRO A 133 -10.84 13.71 -15.77
C PRO A 133 -9.34 13.45 -15.70
N ILE A 134 -8.69 13.94 -14.65
CA ILE A 134 -7.33 13.56 -14.30
C ILE A 134 -7.38 12.14 -13.71
N VAL A 135 -6.95 11.15 -14.47
CA VAL A 135 -6.97 9.73 -14.10
C VAL A 135 -5.56 9.24 -13.81
N ASN A 136 -5.35 8.67 -12.62
CA ASN A 136 -4.13 7.96 -12.27
C ASN A 136 -4.40 6.44 -12.18
N PRO A 137 -3.85 5.61 -13.08
CA PRO A 137 -4.12 4.18 -13.10
C PRO A 137 -3.30 3.39 -12.07
N THR A 138 -2.40 4.02 -11.31
CA THR A 138 -1.47 3.38 -10.38
C THR A 138 -2.15 2.43 -9.40
N GLY A 139 -3.18 2.86 -8.69
CA GLY A 139 -3.86 2.03 -7.68
C GLY A 139 -4.52 0.79 -8.30
N MET A 140 -5.15 0.93 -9.47
CA MET A 140 -5.78 -0.18 -10.19
C MET A 140 -4.74 -1.17 -10.72
N ILE A 141 -3.61 -0.69 -11.25
CA ILE A 141 -2.51 -1.55 -11.71
C ILE A 141 -1.93 -2.34 -10.52
N ARG A 142 -1.73 -1.69 -9.36
CA ARG A 142 -1.28 -2.38 -8.13
C ARG A 142 -2.31 -3.41 -7.65
N ALA A 143 -3.60 -3.09 -7.70
CA ALA A 143 -4.66 -4.02 -7.34
C ALA A 143 -4.69 -5.25 -8.27
N ALA A 144 -4.49 -5.06 -9.58
CA ALA A 144 -4.36 -6.15 -10.54
C ALA A 144 -3.11 -7.00 -10.26
N ALA A 145 -1.99 -6.40 -9.86
CA ALA A 145 -0.80 -7.13 -9.44
C ALA A 145 -1.07 -7.98 -8.18
N TRP A 146 -1.78 -7.44 -7.18
CA TRP A 146 -2.21 -8.19 -6.00
C TRP A 146 -3.17 -9.33 -6.33
N MET A 147 -4.07 -9.12 -7.27
CA MET A 147 -4.97 -10.17 -7.77
C MET A 147 -4.20 -11.32 -8.40
N LEU A 148 -3.20 -11.03 -9.24
CA LEU A 148 -2.35 -12.05 -9.85
C LEU A 148 -1.54 -12.83 -8.83
N ASP A 149 -0.98 -12.14 -7.82
CA ASP A 149 -0.29 -12.79 -6.70
C ASP A 149 -1.24 -13.72 -5.93
N HIS A 150 -2.47 -13.25 -5.63
CA HIS A 150 -3.50 -14.06 -4.99
C HIS A 150 -3.93 -15.28 -5.82
N ALA A 151 -3.94 -15.16 -7.15
CA ALA A 151 -4.23 -16.25 -8.08
C ALA A 151 -3.06 -17.25 -8.27
N GLY A 152 -1.94 -17.06 -7.57
CA GLY A 152 -0.74 -17.90 -7.69
C GLY A 152 0.19 -17.51 -8.85
N MET A 153 -0.14 -16.47 -9.60
CA MET A 153 0.67 -15.91 -10.69
C MET A 153 1.69 -14.89 -10.17
N VAL A 154 2.43 -15.27 -9.12
CA VAL A 154 3.34 -14.40 -8.36
C VAL A 154 4.35 -13.67 -9.25
N PHE A 155 4.94 -14.37 -10.22
CA PHE A 155 5.91 -13.77 -11.15
C PHE A 155 5.30 -12.67 -12.01
N ALA A 156 4.08 -12.89 -12.54
CA ALA A 156 3.39 -11.88 -13.34
C ALA A 156 3.00 -10.66 -12.50
N GLY A 157 2.48 -10.88 -11.28
CA GLY A 157 2.15 -9.81 -10.34
C GLY A 157 3.38 -8.96 -9.99
N ARG A 158 4.52 -9.61 -9.67
CA ARG A 158 5.78 -8.91 -9.37
C ARG A 158 6.33 -8.13 -10.57
N ARG A 159 6.23 -8.67 -11.79
CA ARG A 159 6.65 -7.94 -13.00
C ARG A 159 5.85 -6.66 -13.20
N ILE A 160 4.53 -6.71 -13.04
CA ILE A 160 3.65 -5.54 -13.17
C ILE A 160 3.96 -4.51 -12.08
N ALA A 161 4.11 -4.95 -10.83
CA ALA A 161 4.47 -4.05 -9.73
C ALA A 161 5.83 -3.37 -9.97
N GLY A 162 6.85 -4.13 -10.39
CA GLY A 162 8.19 -3.59 -10.68
C GLY A 162 8.22 -2.64 -11.88
N ALA A 163 7.46 -2.94 -12.95
CA ALA A 163 7.36 -2.05 -14.11
C ALA A 163 6.68 -0.72 -13.78
N LEU A 164 5.63 -0.78 -12.94
CA LEU A 164 4.96 0.41 -12.41
C LEU A 164 5.91 1.27 -11.56
N GLU A 165 6.64 0.65 -10.62
CA GLU A 165 7.62 1.35 -9.78
C GLU A 165 8.73 1.96 -10.62
N THR A 166 9.21 1.25 -11.64
CA THR A 166 10.23 1.75 -12.59
C THR A 166 9.73 2.97 -13.36
N ALA A 167 8.48 2.99 -13.82
CA ALA A 167 7.90 4.14 -14.52
C ALA A 167 7.90 5.40 -13.63
N ILE A 168 7.46 5.25 -12.37
CA ILE A 168 7.41 6.34 -11.39
C ILE A 168 8.83 6.82 -11.02
N GLN A 169 9.78 5.91 -10.85
CA GLN A 169 11.19 6.21 -10.55
C GLN A 169 11.89 6.94 -11.71
N ARG A 170 11.55 6.60 -12.96
CA ARG A 170 12.03 7.31 -14.17
C ARG A 170 11.37 8.68 -14.38
N GLY A 171 10.45 9.07 -13.50
CA GLY A 171 9.84 10.40 -13.51
C GLY A 171 8.55 10.51 -14.33
N VAL A 172 8.04 9.41 -14.91
CA VAL A 172 6.73 9.43 -15.58
C VAL A 172 5.66 9.45 -14.51
N ARG A 173 4.97 10.58 -14.37
CA ARG A 173 4.01 10.83 -13.29
C ARG A 173 2.79 11.55 -13.83
N THR A 174 1.61 11.11 -13.40
CA THR A 174 0.36 11.83 -13.65
C THR A 174 0.27 13.10 -12.79
N LEU A 175 -0.67 13.98 -13.13
CA LEU A 175 -0.79 15.31 -12.53
C LEU A 175 -0.92 15.29 -10.99
N ASP A 176 -1.59 14.29 -10.43
CA ASP A 176 -1.78 14.12 -9.00
C ASP A 176 -0.50 13.73 -8.24
N MET A 177 0.46 13.14 -8.95
CA MET A 177 1.81 12.87 -8.44
C MET A 177 2.79 14.02 -8.77
N GLY A 178 2.26 15.16 -9.25
CA GLY A 178 3.04 16.36 -9.59
C GLY A 178 3.74 16.31 -10.95
N GLY A 179 3.35 15.40 -11.85
CA GLY A 179 3.86 15.34 -13.22
C GLY A 179 2.89 15.94 -14.24
N ASP A 180 3.12 15.64 -15.52
CA ASP A 180 2.35 16.11 -16.67
C ASP A 180 1.89 14.97 -17.60
N ALA A 181 2.17 13.72 -17.25
CA ALA A 181 1.79 12.57 -18.07
C ALA A 181 0.26 12.34 -18.04
N SER A 182 -0.32 12.03 -19.20
CA SER A 182 -1.69 11.51 -19.30
C SER A 182 -1.79 10.07 -18.78
N CYS A 183 -3.01 9.60 -18.54
CA CYS A 183 -3.27 8.20 -18.16
C CYS A 183 -2.72 7.21 -19.21
N GLU A 184 -2.86 7.54 -20.50
CA GLU A 184 -2.34 6.75 -21.61
C GLU A 184 -0.81 6.74 -21.61
N GLN A 185 -0.17 7.92 -21.56
CA GLN A 185 1.29 8.03 -21.52
C GLN A 185 1.90 7.30 -20.32
N PHE A 186 1.26 7.38 -19.16
CA PHE A 186 1.68 6.65 -17.98
C PHE A 186 1.53 5.14 -18.18
N THR A 187 0.42 4.68 -18.75
CA THR A 187 0.18 3.25 -19.03
C THR A 187 1.19 2.71 -20.03
N ASP A 188 1.48 3.44 -21.11
CA ASP A 188 2.49 3.08 -22.11
C ASP A 188 3.88 2.96 -21.48
N ALA A 189 4.23 3.88 -20.57
CA ALA A 189 5.50 3.80 -19.84
C ALA A 189 5.58 2.53 -18.98
N VAL A 190 4.49 2.12 -18.32
CA VAL A 190 4.45 0.85 -17.57
C VAL A 190 4.62 -0.33 -18.52
N ILE A 191 3.93 -0.35 -19.67
CA ILE A 191 4.06 -1.42 -20.67
C ILE A 191 5.49 -1.53 -21.19
N ASN A 192 6.12 -0.42 -21.56
CA ASN A 192 7.51 -0.41 -22.04
C ASN A 192 8.50 -0.94 -20.99
N ASN A 193 8.23 -0.71 -19.69
CA ASN A 193 9.05 -1.24 -18.61
C ASN A 193 8.79 -2.73 -18.33
N LEU A 194 7.64 -3.28 -18.74
CA LEU A 194 7.41 -4.74 -18.68
C LEU A 194 8.31 -5.49 -19.64
N GLU A 195 8.61 -4.92 -20.81
CA GLU A 195 9.43 -5.55 -21.86
C GLU A 195 10.93 -5.53 -21.54
N SER A 196 11.35 -4.64 -20.64
CA SER A 196 12.73 -4.56 -20.17
C SER A 196 13.02 -5.67 -19.13
N PRO A 197 14.17 -6.36 -19.18
CA PRO A 197 14.56 -7.28 -18.13
C PRO A 197 14.70 -6.52 -16.80
N ILE A 198 14.07 -7.03 -15.73
CA ILE A 198 14.13 -6.45 -14.39
C ILE A 198 15.60 -6.29 -13.99
N LEU A 199 16.03 -5.06 -13.66
CA LEU A 199 17.30 -4.83 -12.97
C LEU A 199 17.22 -5.58 -11.63
N SER A 200 17.96 -6.67 -11.53
CA SER A 200 18.14 -7.42 -10.29
C SER A 200 18.58 -6.47 -9.19
N ASP A 201 17.92 -6.53 -8.03
CA ASP A 201 18.32 -5.83 -6.82
C ASP A 201 19.84 -5.91 -6.62
N GLY A 202 20.44 -4.74 -6.39
CA GLY A 202 21.86 -4.60 -6.14
C GLY A 202 22.29 -5.38 -4.90
N GLY A 203 22.86 -6.55 -5.12
CA GLY A 203 23.83 -7.15 -4.20
C GLY A 203 25.06 -6.26 -4.15
N GLY A 204 25.08 -5.33 -3.20
CA GLY A 204 26.20 -4.44 -2.96
C GLY A 204 27.36 -5.14 -2.24
N GLY A 205 28.50 -5.18 -2.92
CA GLY A 205 29.87 -5.21 -2.37
C GLY A 205 30.38 -6.58 -1.91
N GLY A 206 31.50 -7.12 -2.40
CA GLY A 206 32.69 -6.47 -2.94
C GLY A 206 33.87 -6.74 -2.01
N GLY A 207 34.70 -7.73 -2.36
CA GLY A 207 35.98 -8.08 -1.75
C GLY A 207 36.37 -9.46 -2.26
N GLY A 208 37.25 -9.66 -3.23
CA GLY A 208 38.52 -8.98 -3.44
C GLY A 208 39.63 -9.92 -2.97
N GLY A 209 40.05 -10.82 -3.87
CA GLY A 209 41.35 -11.52 -3.91
C GLY A 209 41.80 -12.36 -2.71
N ASP A 210 41.88 -13.67 -2.89
CA ASP A 210 43.20 -14.34 -2.78
C ASP A 210 43.13 -15.75 -3.39
N GLU A 211 43.84 -15.90 -4.51
CA GLU A 211 44.17 -17.15 -5.14
C GLU A 211 45.03 -18.00 -4.20
N LYS A 212 44.58 -19.22 -3.89
CA LYS A 212 45.49 -20.31 -3.51
C LYS A 212 45.23 -21.51 -4.40
N CYS A 213 46.06 -21.59 -5.43
CA CYS A 213 46.38 -22.79 -6.21
C CYS A 213 46.68 -23.96 -5.26
N CYS A 214 45.83 -24.98 -5.28
CA CYS A 214 46.15 -26.31 -4.77
C CYS A 214 46.25 -27.28 -5.94
N HIS A 215 47.42 -27.34 -6.57
CA HIS A 215 47.90 -28.55 -7.26
C HIS A 215 49.43 -28.49 -7.35
N THR A 216 50.12 -29.35 -6.60
CA THR A 216 51.07 -30.33 -7.15
C THR A 216 51.60 -31.24 -6.04
N SER A 217 51.28 -32.51 -6.22
CA SER A 217 52.07 -33.73 -5.96
C SER A 217 53.49 -33.57 -5.39
N SER A 218 53.74 -34.17 -4.21
CA SER A 218 54.80 -35.16 -3.92
C SER A 218 54.59 -35.73 -2.51
#